data_AF-A0A537FGV1-F1
#
_entry.id   AF-A0A537FGV1-F1
#
_cell.length_a   1.000
_cell.length_b   1.000
_cell.length_c   1.000
_cell.angle_alpha   90.00
_cell.angle_beta   90.00
_cell.angle_gamma   90.00
#
_symmetry.space_group_name_H-M   'P 1'
#
loop_
_entity.id
_entity.type
_entity.pdbx_description
1 polymer ?
#
loop_
_entity_poly.entity_id
_entity_poly.type
_entity_poly.pdbx_seq_one_letter_code
_entity_poly.pdbx_strand_id
1 'polypeptide(L)'
;MQILGICGSLRKASFNMAALRACPELMPPGMTLHIASLGDIPACPEYNFSLTAALKNAIDWASRPPNQAFQDKPAAMFSCTPGPLGGARVQYDLRRILVQLWSYPLPRPEVFIGMAPSKFDAQGKLTDETTRKFLADLLVGFKDWIARMQKK
;
A
#
# COMPACT_ATOMS: atom_id res chain seq x y z
N MET A 1 0.25 14.80 9.76
CA MET A 1 -0.26 14.35 8.45
C MET A 1 -0.89 12.98 8.65
N GLN A 2 -2.22 12.91 8.53
CA GLN A 2 -2.97 11.66 8.72
C GLN A 2 -2.95 10.84 7.44
N ILE A 3 -2.51 9.58 7.53
CA ILE A 3 -2.45 8.64 6.41
C ILE A 3 -3.41 7.50 6.66
N LEU A 4 -4.21 7.17 5.65
CA LEU A 4 -5.04 5.97 5.64
C LEU A 4 -4.25 4.80 5.03
N GLY A 5 -4.00 3.77 5.83
CA GLY A 5 -3.42 2.52 5.36
C GLY A 5 -4.51 1.50 5.07
N ILE A 6 -4.52 0.94 3.86
CA ILE A 6 -5.45 -0.12 3.47
C ILE A 6 -4.60 -1.37 3.18
N CYS A 7 -4.77 -2.41 4.00
CA CYS A 7 -4.13 -3.68 3.72
C CYS A 7 -4.98 -4.49 2.79
N GLY A 8 -4.27 -5.16 1.90
CA GLY A 8 -4.91 -5.99 0.94
C GLY A 8 -5.03 -7.48 1.15
N SER A 9 -4.91 -7.96 2.36
CA SER A 9 -5.25 -9.37 2.57
C SER A 9 -6.09 -9.50 3.80
N LEU A 10 -7.12 -10.34 3.68
CA LEU A 10 -7.91 -10.79 4.81
C LEU A 10 -7.28 -11.99 5.52
N ARG A 11 -6.21 -12.57 4.96
CA ARG A 11 -5.52 -13.67 5.60
C ARG A 11 -5.01 -13.21 6.96
N LYS A 12 -5.36 -13.97 8.01
CA LYS A 12 -4.91 -13.73 9.39
C LYS A 12 -3.39 -13.56 9.47
N ALA A 13 -2.64 -14.34 8.68
CA ALA A 13 -1.19 -14.28 8.54
C ALA A 13 -0.76 -13.65 7.20
N SER A 14 -1.15 -12.38 6.97
CA SER A 14 -0.79 -11.64 5.76
C SER A 14 0.53 -10.90 5.91
N PHE A 15 1.50 -11.16 5.02
CA PHE A 15 2.74 -10.37 4.94
C PHE A 15 2.50 -8.91 4.54
N ASN A 16 1.45 -8.62 3.76
CA ASN A 16 1.08 -7.24 3.43
C ASN A 16 0.57 -6.51 4.69
N MET A 17 -0.19 -7.20 5.55
CA MET A 17 -0.67 -6.63 6.82
C MET A 17 0.49 -6.46 7.81
N ALA A 18 1.36 -7.46 7.90
CA ALA A 18 2.56 -7.41 8.73
C ALA A 18 3.46 -6.21 8.35
N ALA A 19 3.75 -6.03 7.06
CA ALA A 19 4.49 -4.86 6.58
C ALA A 19 3.76 -3.53 6.87
N LEU A 20 2.44 -3.47 6.64
CA LEU A 20 1.65 -2.26 6.94
C LEU A 20 1.69 -1.91 8.44
N ARG A 21 1.66 -2.91 9.32
CA ARG A 21 1.77 -2.75 10.77
C ARG A 21 3.17 -2.32 11.24
N ALA A 22 4.21 -2.54 10.43
CA ALA A 22 5.54 -2.04 10.71
C ALA A 22 5.72 -0.56 10.32
N CYS A 23 4.89 -0.03 9.42
CA CYS A 23 5.00 1.35 8.94
C CYS A 23 5.00 2.43 10.05
N PRO A 24 4.18 2.36 11.12
CA PRO A 24 4.22 3.36 12.19
C PRO A 24 5.60 3.54 12.85
N GLU A 25 6.40 2.47 12.96
CA GLU A 25 7.76 2.52 13.49
C GLU A 25 8.77 3.15 12.50
N LEU A 26 8.42 3.18 11.22
CA LEU A 26 9.27 3.61 10.11
C LEU A 26 8.88 4.99 9.55
N MET A 27 7.79 5.56 10.06
CA MET A 27 7.25 6.83 9.57
C MET A 27 8.15 8.01 9.98
N PRO A 28 8.37 8.98 9.08
CA PRO A 28 9.06 10.20 9.45
C PRO A 28 8.21 11.03 10.44
N PRO A 29 8.84 11.94 11.21
CA PRO A 29 8.13 12.79 12.17
C PRO A 29 6.97 13.56 11.54
N GLY A 30 5.86 13.62 12.27
CA GLY A 30 4.64 14.32 11.89
C GLY A 30 3.68 13.51 11.02
N MET A 31 3.96 12.24 10.74
CA MET A 31 3.00 11.30 10.11
C MET A 31 2.36 10.38 11.14
N THR A 32 1.11 10.03 10.89
CA THR A 32 0.33 9.11 11.69
C THR A 32 -0.45 8.18 10.76
N LEU A 33 -0.44 6.88 11.06
CA LEU A 33 -1.12 5.86 10.26
C LEU A 33 -2.42 5.43 10.93
N HIS A 34 -3.52 5.60 10.22
CA HIS A 34 -4.78 4.94 10.51
C HIS A 34 -4.92 3.73 9.59
N ILE A 35 -4.78 2.53 10.14
CA ILE A 35 -5.04 1.31 9.37
C ILE A 35 -6.55 1.08 9.36
N ALA A 36 -7.18 1.26 8.20
CA ALA A 36 -8.53 0.79 8.01
C ALA A 36 -8.49 -0.73 7.80
N SER A 37 -9.07 -1.45 8.74
CA SER A 37 -9.44 -2.84 8.49
C SER A 37 -10.69 -2.81 7.62
N LEU A 38 -10.57 -3.29 6.39
CA LEU A 38 -11.72 -3.67 5.59
C LEU A 38 -12.30 -4.97 6.18
N GLY A 39 -12.86 -4.87 7.39
CA GLY A 39 -13.37 -6.00 8.18
C GLY A 39 -14.36 -6.91 7.45
N ASP A 40 -14.92 -6.44 6.32
CA ASP A 40 -15.82 -7.20 5.45
C ASP A 40 -15.54 -7.03 3.94
N ILE A 41 -14.34 -6.56 3.54
CA ILE A 41 -14.00 -6.38 2.11
C ILE A 41 -12.53 -6.81 1.86
N PRO A 42 -12.25 -7.82 1.02
CA PRO A 42 -10.85 -8.22 0.80
C PRO A 42 -10.05 -7.14 0.06
N ALA A 43 -8.70 -7.10 0.18
CA ALA A 43 -7.77 -7.28 -0.98
C ALA A 43 -6.56 -6.35 -1.26
N CYS A 44 -5.54 -6.96 -1.95
CA CYS A 44 -4.08 -6.75 -2.22
C CYS A 44 -3.05 -7.70 -1.52
N PRO A 45 -2.96 -8.97 -1.98
CA PRO A 45 -1.76 -9.54 -2.62
C PRO A 45 -1.89 -9.53 -4.15
N GLU A 46 -0.82 -9.87 -4.89
CA GLU A 46 -0.93 -10.18 -6.33
C GLU A 46 -1.56 -11.57 -6.51
N TYR A 47 -2.74 -11.64 -7.13
CA TYR A 47 -3.39 -12.90 -7.50
C TYR A 47 -3.54 -12.96 -9.02
N ASN A 48 -3.02 -14.04 -9.63
CA ASN A 48 -3.09 -14.28 -11.08
C ASN A 48 -2.67 -13.06 -11.92
N PHE A 49 -1.51 -12.50 -11.59
CA PHE A 49 -0.88 -11.35 -12.26
C PHE A 49 -1.64 -10.02 -12.14
N SER A 50 -2.66 -9.92 -11.28
CA SER A 50 -3.40 -8.67 -11.10
C SER A 50 -3.89 -8.46 -9.67
N LEU A 51 -4.75 -7.46 -9.51
CA LEU A 51 -5.45 -7.11 -8.29
C LEU A 51 -6.41 -8.22 -7.90
N THR A 52 -6.53 -8.48 -6.60
CA THR A 52 -7.57 -9.40 -6.18
C THR A 52 -8.95 -8.74 -6.36
N ALA A 53 -9.95 -9.54 -6.74
CA ALA A 53 -11.29 -9.10 -7.12
C ALA A 53 -11.92 -8.11 -6.13
N ALA A 54 -11.71 -8.31 -4.84
CA ALA A 54 -12.32 -7.45 -3.85
C ALA A 54 -11.68 -6.08 -3.68
N LEU A 55 -10.40 -5.88 -4.05
CA LEU A 55 -9.78 -4.55 -3.98
C LEU A 55 -10.38 -3.73 -5.09
N LYS A 56 -10.46 -4.36 -6.26
CA LYS A 56 -11.10 -3.78 -7.41
C LYS A 56 -12.55 -3.42 -7.08
N ASN A 57 -13.31 -4.32 -6.48
CA ASN A 57 -14.68 -4.03 -6.05
C ASN A 57 -14.77 -2.89 -5.02
N ALA A 58 -13.88 -2.85 -4.02
CA ALA A 58 -13.83 -1.76 -3.04
C ALA A 58 -13.59 -0.40 -3.71
N ILE A 59 -12.65 -0.36 -4.65
CA ILE A 59 -12.35 0.82 -5.46
C ILE A 59 -13.55 1.21 -6.33
N ASP A 60 -14.20 0.23 -6.96
CA ASP A 60 -15.36 0.46 -7.82
C ASP A 60 -16.51 1.11 -7.04
N TRP A 61 -16.81 0.63 -5.82
CA TRP A 61 -17.80 1.25 -4.95
C TRP A 61 -17.39 2.65 -4.48
N ALA A 62 -16.14 2.82 -4.04
CA ALA A 62 -15.64 4.09 -3.54
C ALA A 62 -15.43 5.16 -4.64
N SER A 63 -15.46 4.77 -5.92
CA SER A 63 -15.33 5.69 -7.06
C SER A 63 -16.65 6.29 -7.54
N ARG A 64 -17.80 5.80 -7.06
CA ARG A 64 -19.11 6.23 -7.55
C ARG A 64 -19.44 7.68 -7.11
N PRO A 65 -20.13 8.46 -7.97
CA PRO A 65 -20.61 9.79 -7.62
C PRO A 65 -21.66 9.74 -6.49
N PRO A 66 -21.91 10.87 -5.77
CA PRO A 66 -21.31 12.18 -6.01
C PRO A 66 -19.91 12.37 -5.40
N ASN A 67 -19.50 11.50 -4.47
CA ASN A 67 -18.29 11.66 -3.67
C ASN A 67 -17.24 10.59 -4.00
N GLN A 68 -16.53 10.76 -5.12
CA GLN A 68 -15.41 9.87 -5.48
C GLN A 68 -14.27 10.00 -4.47
N ALA A 69 -13.96 8.92 -3.75
CA ALA A 69 -13.05 8.95 -2.62
C ALA A 69 -11.57 9.18 -3.00
N PHE A 70 -11.19 9.06 -4.28
CA PHE A 70 -9.81 9.09 -4.76
C PHE A 70 -9.40 10.42 -5.41
N GLN A 71 -10.38 11.26 -5.73
CA GLN A 71 -10.19 12.53 -6.44
C GLN A 71 -9.15 13.41 -5.74
N ASP A 72 -8.11 13.80 -6.47
CA ASP A 72 -7.02 14.69 -6.04
C ASP A 72 -6.26 14.21 -4.79
N LYS A 73 -6.30 12.90 -4.52
CA LYS A 73 -5.60 12.31 -3.37
C LYS A 73 -4.28 11.68 -3.77
N PRO A 74 -3.16 12.05 -3.14
CA PRO A 74 -1.91 11.30 -3.24
C PRO A 74 -2.07 9.87 -2.73
N ALA A 75 -1.44 8.91 -3.41
CA ALA A 75 -1.45 7.51 -3.01
C ALA A 75 -0.03 6.91 -3.08
N ALA A 76 0.32 6.09 -2.10
CA ALA A 76 1.53 5.26 -2.13
C ALA A 76 1.15 3.79 -1.99
N MET A 77 2.04 2.92 -2.45
CA MET A 77 1.79 1.49 -2.59
C MET A 77 3.07 0.71 -2.37
N PHE A 78 2.93 -0.46 -1.77
CA PHE A 78 3.94 -1.49 -1.71
C PHE A 78 3.23 -2.85 -1.77
N SER A 79 3.99 -3.91 -2.03
CA SER A 79 3.44 -5.27 -2.04
C SER A 79 4.43 -6.27 -1.47
N CYS A 80 3.91 -7.26 -0.75
CA CYS A 80 4.66 -8.37 -0.17
C CYS A 80 4.16 -9.70 -0.73
N THR A 81 5.05 -10.48 -1.35
CA THR A 81 4.74 -11.80 -1.92
C THR A 81 5.74 -12.87 -1.47
N PRO A 82 5.31 -14.14 -1.34
CA PRO A 82 6.25 -15.25 -1.16
C PRO A 82 7.20 -15.45 -2.35
N GLY A 83 6.71 -15.21 -3.57
CA GLY A 83 7.52 -15.29 -4.79
C GLY A 83 8.50 -14.11 -4.96
N PRO A 84 9.46 -14.21 -5.90
CA PRO A 84 10.56 -13.25 -6.02
C PRO A 84 10.13 -11.91 -6.65
N LEU A 85 9.06 -11.91 -7.43
CA LEU A 85 8.62 -10.74 -8.21
C LEU A 85 7.99 -9.62 -7.37
N GLY A 86 7.69 -9.88 -6.10
CA GLY A 86 7.31 -8.84 -5.14
C GLY A 86 5.99 -8.12 -5.42
N GLY A 87 5.15 -8.60 -6.34
CA GLY A 87 3.88 -7.97 -6.71
C GLY A 87 4.01 -6.80 -7.69
N ALA A 88 5.03 -6.78 -8.55
CA ALA A 88 5.24 -5.67 -9.48
C ALA A 88 4.02 -5.43 -10.41
N ARG A 89 3.38 -6.48 -10.92
CA ARG A 89 2.28 -6.37 -11.89
C ARG A 89 1.04 -5.75 -11.25
N VAL A 90 0.69 -6.19 -10.04
CA VAL A 90 -0.47 -5.65 -9.32
C VAL A 90 -0.32 -4.15 -9.02
N GLN A 91 0.90 -3.68 -8.76
CA GLN A 91 1.11 -2.24 -8.54
C GLN A 91 0.88 -1.44 -9.83
N TYR A 92 1.36 -1.89 -10.98
CA TYR A 92 1.09 -1.18 -12.24
C TYR A 92 -0.39 -1.18 -12.62
N ASP A 93 -1.12 -2.27 -12.37
CA ASP A 93 -2.58 -2.30 -12.55
C ASP A 93 -3.30 -1.30 -11.64
N LEU A 94 -2.91 -1.25 -10.37
CA LEU A 94 -3.52 -0.32 -9.42
C LEU A 94 -3.13 1.13 -9.72
N ARG A 95 -1.90 1.42 -10.16
CA ARG A 95 -1.50 2.75 -10.65
C ARG A 95 -2.40 3.20 -11.79
N ARG A 96 -2.62 2.34 -12.79
CA ARG A 96 -3.50 2.63 -13.93
C ARG A 96 -4.92 2.97 -13.49
N ILE A 97 -5.47 2.23 -12.54
CA ILE A 97 -6.81 2.50 -11.99
C ILE A 97 -6.83 3.83 -11.22
N LEU A 98 -5.87 4.08 -10.34
CA LEU A 98 -5.82 5.29 -9.54
C LEU A 98 -5.70 6.55 -10.41
N VAL A 99 -4.91 6.51 -11.49
CA VAL A 99 -4.82 7.61 -12.46
C VAL A 99 -6.17 7.89 -13.12
N GLN A 100 -6.91 6.84 -13.52
CA GLN A 100 -8.27 7.00 -14.07
C GLN A 100 -9.24 7.67 -13.08
N LEU A 101 -9.00 7.52 -11.78
CA LEU A 101 -9.80 8.10 -10.70
C LEU A 101 -9.28 9.47 -10.20
N TRP A 102 -8.42 10.13 -10.98
CA TRP A 102 -7.80 11.42 -10.64
C TRP A 102 -7.02 11.41 -9.31
N SER A 103 -6.52 10.26 -8.88
CA SER A 103 -5.57 10.16 -7.77
C SER A 103 -4.15 10.44 -8.27
N TYR A 104 -3.24 10.75 -7.34
CA TYR A 104 -1.83 11.03 -7.62
C TYR A 104 -0.91 9.93 -7.04
N PRO A 105 -0.72 8.79 -7.74
CA PRO A 105 0.21 7.76 -7.30
C PRO A 105 1.66 8.28 -7.20
N LEU A 106 2.34 7.98 -6.09
CA LEU A 106 3.76 8.27 -5.88
C LEU A 106 4.59 7.53 -6.94
N PRO A 107 5.33 8.23 -7.83
CA PRO A 107 6.09 7.57 -8.89
C PRO A 107 7.31 6.79 -8.38
N ARG A 108 8.00 7.29 -7.34
CA ARG A 108 9.18 6.66 -6.73
C ARG A 108 9.32 7.00 -5.25
N PRO A 109 9.96 6.13 -4.44
CA PRO A 109 10.48 4.80 -4.81
C PRO A 109 9.35 3.79 -5.02
N GLU A 110 9.60 2.77 -5.85
CA GLU A 110 8.72 1.60 -5.96
C GLU A 110 9.20 0.52 -4.99
N VAL A 111 8.28 -0.11 -4.24
CA VAL A 111 8.64 -1.11 -3.23
C VAL A 111 7.93 -2.43 -3.54
N PHE A 112 8.69 -3.37 -4.09
CA PHE A 112 8.27 -4.74 -4.39
C PHE A 112 8.99 -5.72 -3.45
N ILE A 113 8.30 -6.23 -2.44
CA ILE A 113 8.89 -7.10 -1.40
C ILE A 113 8.66 -8.55 -1.82
N GLY A 114 9.64 -9.12 -2.52
CA GLY A 114 9.72 -10.55 -2.78
C GLY A 114 10.26 -11.34 -1.59
N MET A 115 10.13 -12.67 -1.66
CA MET A 115 10.64 -13.61 -0.65
C MET A 115 10.17 -13.28 0.78
N ALA A 116 8.91 -12.86 0.93
CA ALA A 116 8.39 -12.37 2.20
C ALA A 116 8.59 -13.32 3.40
N PRO A 117 8.43 -14.66 3.31
CA PRO A 117 8.58 -15.55 4.47
C PRO A 117 9.89 -15.42 5.23
N SER A 118 11.02 -15.10 4.57
CA SER A 118 12.32 -14.97 5.23
C SER A 118 12.55 -13.59 5.89
N LYS A 119 11.58 -12.67 5.78
CA LYS A 119 11.70 -11.27 6.22
C LYS A 119 10.94 -10.95 7.49
N PHE A 120 10.08 -11.86 7.93
CA PHE A 120 9.26 -11.72 9.13
C PHE A 120 9.58 -12.83 10.12
N ASP A 121 9.49 -12.53 11.41
CA ASP A 121 9.57 -13.54 12.46
C ASP A 121 8.24 -14.31 12.62
N ALA A 122 8.22 -15.28 13.54
CA ALA A 122 7.05 -16.10 13.83
C ALA A 122 5.84 -15.31 14.35
N GLN A 123 6.08 -14.11 14.90
CA GLN A 123 5.06 -13.20 15.42
C GLN A 123 4.56 -12.23 14.33
N GLY A 124 5.13 -12.30 13.12
CA GLY A 124 4.79 -11.43 12.00
C GLY A 124 5.43 -10.04 12.09
N LYS A 125 6.47 -9.86 12.93
CA LYS A 125 7.25 -8.63 12.95
C LYS A 125 8.22 -8.63 11.77
N LEU A 126 8.32 -7.49 11.07
CA LEU A 126 9.28 -7.30 9.99
C LEU A 126 10.69 -7.13 10.60
N THR A 127 11.58 -8.09 10.37
CA THR A 127 12.94 -8.12 10.93
C THR A 127 14.03 -7.85 9.89
N ASP A 128 13.73 -7.97 8.60
CA ASP A 128 14.67 -7.68 7.53
C ASP A 128 14.93 -6.16 7.40
N GLU A 129 16.12 -5.71 7.81
CA GLU A 129 16.49 -4.29 7.83
C GLU A 129 16.49 -3.64 6.44
N THR A 130 16.82 -4.39 5.39
CA THR A 130 16.74 -3.88 4.02
C THR A 130 15.31 -3.54 3.63
N THR A 131 14.35 -4.43 3.92
CA THR A 131 12.92 -4.17 3.67
C THR A 131 12.40 -3.03 4.54
N ARG A 132 12.82 -2.95 5.82
CA ARG A 132 12.49 -1.82 6.70
C ARG A 132 12.98 -0.50 6.10
N LYS A 133 14.21 -0.46 5.58
CA LYS A 133 14.76 0.72 4.91
C LYS A 133 13.94 1.11 3.68
N PHE A 134 13.58 0.18 2.80
CA PHE A 134 12.76 0.49 1.62
C PHE A 134 11.38 1.05 1.98
N LEU A 135 10.74 0.50 3.02
CA LEU A 135 9.48 1.05 3.52
C LEU A 135 9.65 2.45 4.13
N ALA A 136 10.73 2.69 4.87
CA ALA A 136 11.04 4.02 5.39
C ALA A 136 11.26 5.04 4.26
N ASP A 137 12.04 4.68 3.23
CA ASP A 137 12.28 5.53 2.05
C ASP A 137 10.98 5.82 1.30
N LEU A 138 10.08 4.84 1.18
CA LEU A 138 8.73 5.03 0.61
C LEU A 138 7.91 6.03 1.40
N LEU A 139 7.91 5.94 2.73
CA LEU A 139 7.14 6.83 3.61
C LEU A 139 7.67 8.26 3.56
N VAL A 140 9.00 8.44 3.51
CA VAL A 140 9.65 9.74 3.29
C VAL A 140 9.28 10.29 1.91
N GLY A 141 9.42 9.50 0.85
CA GLY A 141 9.04 9.92 -0.49
C GLY A 141 7.55 10.27 -0.60
N PHE A 142 6.69 9.55 0.12
CA PHE A 142 5.25 9.82 0.14
C PHE A 142 4.93 11.13 0.86
N LYS A 143 5.58 11.41 1.99
CA LYS A 143 5.46 12.70 2.69
C LYS A 143 5.79 13.86 1.76
N ASP A 144 6.91 13.76 1.06
CA ASP A 144 7.36 14.80 0.12
C ASP A 144 6.39 14.94 -1.06
N TRP A 145 5.86 13.83 -1.55
CA TRP A 145 4.88 13.82 -2.64
C TRP A 145 3.56 14.46 -2.24
N ILE A 146 3.04 14.16 -1.05
CA ILE A 146 1.85 14.84 -0.52
C ILE A 146 2.07 16.35 -0.46
N ALA A 147 3.23 16.79 0.02
CA ALA A 147 3.56 18.22 0.07
C ALA A 147 3.64 18.86 -1.33
N ARG A 148 4.11 18.13 -2.35
CA ARG A 148 4.14 18.60 -3.74
C ARG A 148 2.74 18.75 -4.33
N MET A 149 1.84 17.79 -4.08
CA MET A 149 0.47 17.81 -4.61
C MET A 149 -0.44 18.83 -3.89
N GLN A 150 -0.07 19.27 -2.68
CA GLN A 150 -0.78 20.30 -1.93
C GLN A 150 -0.43 21.74 -2.34
N LYS A 151 0.72 21.94 -3.00
CA LYS A 151 1.11 23.26 -3.51
C LYS A 151 0.32 23.55 -4.78
N LYS A 152 -0.68 24.44 -4.65
CA LYS A 152 -1.32 25.13 -5.78
C LYS A 152 -0.37 26.15 -6.38
#